data_AF-A0A9W7TXM7-F1
#
_entry.id   AF-A0A9W7TXM7-F1
#
_cell.length_a   1.000
_cell.length_b   1.000
_cell.length_c   1.000
_cell.angle_alpha   90.00
_cell.angle_beta   90.00
_cell.angle_gamma   90.00
#
_symmetry.space_group_name_H-M   'P 1'
#
loop_
_entity.id
_entity.type
_entity.pdbx_description
1 polymer ?
#
loop_
_entity_poly.entity_id
_entity_poly.type
_entity_poly.pdbx_seq_one_letter_code
_entity_poly.pdbx_strand_id
1 'polypeptide(L)'
;MSVQDMKIKMNKVTDKSLDSTRRMLQMVEESQGEGKTTMIMLDKQGQQLRNAEVNMDEIMENVKTAERNLNEMSKCCGWCLQKSIKTNQRYKQVRGTEKSDEGVVSSQVTRGNTQGVTVRSTASSGPYIKRITNDAQEKELEENLEQVGSIIGNLKNMAIDINNELDTQNKTIDRITVKEVEESHD
;
A
#
# COMPACT_ATOMS: atom_id res chain seq x y z
N MET A 1 -5.95 57.21 12.16
CA MET A 1 -6.42 55.91 12.69
C MET A 1 -6.42 56.05 14.21
N SER A 2 -7.58 56.01 14.86
CA SER A 2 -7.66 56.16 16.31
C SER A 2 -7.11 54.90 17.00
N VAL A 3 -6.53 55.06 18.19
CA VAL A 3 -6.10 53.93 19.03
C VAL A 3 -7.28 52.99 19.31
N GLN A 4 -8.51 53.50 19.34
CA GLN A 4 -9.72 52.70 19.48
C GLN A 4 -9.99 51.83 18.25
N ASP A 5 -9.82 52.37 17.03
CA ASP A 5 -9.99 51.61 15.78
C ASP A 5 -9.01 50.43 15.70
N MET A 6 -7.79 50.64 16.19
CA MET A 6 -6.76 49.61 16.22
C MET A 6 -7.10 48.49 17.21
N LYS A 7 -7.59 48.82 18.41
CA LYS A 7 -8.04 47.83 19.39
C LYS A 7 -9.23 47.00 18.89
N ILE A 8 -10.21 47.64 18.24
CA ILE A 8 -11.36 46.93 17.66
C ILE A 8 -10.91 45.95 16.58
N LYS A 9 -9.96 46.35 15.73
CA LYS A 9 -9.39 45.45 14.71
C LYS A 9 -8.60 44.30 15.33
N MET A 10 -7.81 44.54 16.37
CA MET A 10 -7.07 43.48 17.07
C MET A 10 -8.02 42.43 17.62
N ASN A 11 -9.01 42.82 18.42
CA ASN A 11 -9.97 41.89 18.99
C ASN A 11 -10.71 41.09 17.90
N LYS A 12 -11.11 41.74 16.81
CA LYS A 12 -11.73 41.07 15.67
C LYS A 12 -10.83 40.03 15.01
N VAL A 13 -9.52 40.25 14.97
CA VAL A 13 -8.55 39.27 14.44
C VAL A 13 -8.35 38.13 15.42
N THR A 14 -8.27 38.41 16.72
CA THR A 14 -8.17 37.39 17.78
C THR A 14 -9.37 36.46 17.75
N ASP A 15 -10.60 37.00 17.72
CA ASP A 15 -11.84 36.22 17.66
C ASP A 15 -11.87 35.31 16.43
N LYS A 16 -11.50 35.84 15.26
CA LYS A 16 -11.42 35.05 14.02
C LYS A 16 -10.38 33.93 14.10
N SER A 17 -9.25 34.21 14.74
CA SER A 17 -8.17 33.24 14.89
C SER A 17 -8.61 32.10 15.82
N LEU A 18 -9.33 32.43 16.87
CA LEU A 18 -9.87 31.49 17.83
C LEU A 18 -10.97 30.60 17.22
N ASP A 19 -11.87 31.18 16.42
CA ASP A 19 -12.82 30.37 15.62
C ASP A 19 -12.11 29.47 14.60
N SER A 20 -10.97 29.92 14.08
CA SER A 20 -10.16 29.10 13.18
C SER A 20 -9.49 27.94 13.90
N THR A 21 -8.99 28.12 15.13
CA THR A 21 -8.39 27.02 15.90
C THR A 21 -9.44 26.01 16.35
N ARG A 22 -10.66 26.44 16.66
CA ARG A 22 -11.79 25.51 16.92
C ARG A 22 -12.14 24.64 15.72
N ARG A 23 -12.23 25.23 14.52
CA ARG A 23 -12.43 24.44 13.29
C ARG A 23 -11.26 23.50 13.03
N MET A 24 -10.04 23.93 13.31
CA MET A 24 -8.85 23.11 13.16
C MET A 24 -8.90 21.89 14.07
N LEU A 25 -9.26 22.07 15.35
CA LEU A 25 -9.46 20.97 16.31
C LEU A 25 -10.46 19.94 15.79
N GLN A 26 -11.64 20.39 15.35
CA GLN A 26 -12.66 19.49 14.80
C GLN A 26 -12.12 18.68 13.61
N MET A 27 -11.44 19.33 12.67
CA MET A 27 -10.89 18.66 11.49
C MET A 27 -9.80 17.64 11.85
N VAL A 28 -8.92 17.96 12.81
CA VAL A 28 -7.85 17.02 13.20
C VAL A 28 -8.38 15.83 14.00
N GLU A 29 -9.41 16.03 14.83
CA GLU A 29 -10.10 14.94 15.53
C GLU A 29 -10.81 14.00 14.55
N GLU A 30 -11.52 14.56 13.57
CA GLU A 30 -12.17 13.79 12.50
C GLU A 30 -11.12 12.99 11.70
N SER A 31 -10.04 13.66 11.27
CA SER A 31 -8.91 13.01 10.57
C SER A 31 -8.28 11.90 11.41
N GLN A 32 -8.21 12.06 12.73
CA GLN A 32 -7.66 11.03 13.62
C GLN A 32 -8.58 9.81 13.68
N GLY A 33 -9.90 10.02 13.74
CA GLY A 33 -10.90 8.96 13.69
C GLY A 33 -10.84 8.16 12.37
N GLU A 34 -10.75 8.86 11.24
CA GLU A 34 -10.60 8.24 9.92
C GLU A 34 -9.25 7.50 9.79
N GLY A 35 -8.16 8.10 10.28
CA GLY A 35 -6.84 7.47 10.28
C GLY A 35 -6.81 6.16 11.06
N LYS A 36 -7.44 6.13 12.25
CA LYS A 36 -7.59 4.90 13.04
C LYS A 36 -8.37 3.83 12.29
N THR A 37 -9.46 4.21 11.64
CA THR A 37 -10.29 3.30 10.84
C THR A 37 -9.50 2.73 9.67
N THR A 38 -8.72 3.58 8.98
CA THR A 38 -7.82 3.18 7.90
C THR A 38 -6.79 2.17 8.35
N MET A 39 -6.15 2.38 9.50
CA MET A 39 -5.16 1.46 10.06
C MET A 39 -5.77 0.09 10.39
N ILE A 40 -7.00 0.03 10.92
CA ILE A 40 -7.73 -1.23 11.15
C ILE A 40 -8.02 -1.94 9.82
N MET A 41 -8.44 -1.19 8.80
CA MET A 41 -8.70 -1.76 7.47
C MET A 41 -7.42 -2.32 6.84
N LEU A 42 -6.30 -1.60 6.96
CA LEU A 42 -5.01 -2.07 6.46
C LEU A 42 -4.55 -3.33 7.19
N ASP A 43 -4.64 -3.42 8.51
CA ASP A 43 -4.29 -4.66 9.23
C ASP A 43 -5.13 -5.85 8.73
N LYS A 44 -6.44 -5.66 8.56
CA LYS A 44 -7.34 -6.69 8.02
C LYS A 44 -6.95 -7.08 6.58
N GLN A 45 -6.64 -6.12 5.73
CA GLN A 45 -6.19 -6.37 4.36
C GLN A 45 -4.84 -7.11 4.34
N GLY A 46 -3.91 -6.76 5.22
CA GLY A 46 -2.63 -7.43 5.38
C GLY A 46 -2.79 -8.89 5.78
N GLN A 47 -3.73 -9.20 6.67
CA GLN A 47 -4.07 -10.60 7.01
C GLN A 47 -4.64 -11.36 5.81
N GLN A 48 -5.53 -10.73 5.04
CA GLN A 48 -6.09 -11.35 3.83
C GLN A 48 -5.02 -11.64 2.79
N LEU A 49 -4.07 -10.71 2.58
CA LEU A 49 -2.94 -10.91 1.66
C LEU A 49 -2.03 -12.06 2.10
N ARG A 50 -1.74 -12.19 3.41
CA ARG A 50 -0.96 -13.33 3.93
C ARG A 50 -1.68 -14.66 3.69
N ASN A 51 -2.99 -14.70 3.91
CA ASN A 51 -3.77 -15.91 3.63
C ASN A 51 -3.79 -16.24 2.13
N ALA A 52 -3.92 -15.22 1.27
CA ALA A 52 -3.85 -15.41 -0.18
C ALA A 52 -2.47 -15.93 -0.62
N GLU A 53 -1.37 -15.43 -0.03
CA GLU A 53 -0.02 -15.92 -0.31
C GLU A 53 0.13 -17.42 0.03
N VAL A 54 -0.37 -17.85 1.19
CA VAL A 54 -0.35 -19.27 1.60
C VAL A 54 -1.21 -20.13 0.68
N ASN A 55 -2.42 -19.67 0.35
CA ASN A 55 -3.31 -20.40 -0.55
C ASN A 55 -2.68 -20.58 -1.95
N MET A 56 -1.94 -19.58 -2.44
CA MET A 56 -1.22 -19.69 -3.72
C MET A 56 -0.07 -20.69 -3.65
N ASP A 57 0.64 -20.79 -2.53
CA ASP A 57 1.66 -21.83 -2.34
C ASP A 57 1.06 -23.24 -2.38
N GLU A 58 -0.11 -23.43 -1.76
CA GLU A 58 -0.84 -24.69 -1.80
C GLU A 58 -1.33 -25.04 -3.23
N ILE A 59 -1.82 -24.05 -3.98
CA ILE A 59 -2.23 -24.23 -5.38
C ILE A 59 -1.04 -24.68 -6.22
N MET A 60 0.11 -24.03 -6.09
CA MET A 60 1.33 -24.37 -6.84
C MET A 60 1.79 -25.82 -6.55
N GLU A 61 1.70 -26.29 -5.30
CA GLU A 61 1.98 -27.68 -4.95
C GLU A 61 0.96 -28.66 -5.58
N ASN A 62 -0.32 -28.29 -5.55
CA ASN A 62 -1.41 -29.07 -6.12
C ASN A 62 -1.30 -29.18 -7.64
N VAL A 63 -0.98 -28.09 -8.35
CA VAL A 63 -0.76 -28.08 -9.81
C VAL A 63 0.40 -29.00 -10.17
N LYS A 64 1.52 -28.88 -9.48
CA LYS A 64 2.68 -29.77 -9.68
C LYS A 64 2.35 -31.25 -9.43
N THR A 65 1.51 -31.53 -8.44
CA THR A 65 1.07 -32.91 -8.15
C THR A 65 0.09 -33.41 -9.21
N ALA A 66 -0.80 -32.56 -9.70
CA ALA A 66 -1.71 -32.87 -10.80
C ALA A 66 -0.93 -33.20 -12.08
N GLU A 67 0.13 -32.45 -12.42
CA GLU A 67 1.01 -32.76 -13.55
C GLU A 67 1.67 -34.14 -13.43
N ARG A 68 2.17 -34.49 -12.25
CA ARG A 68 2.75 -35.82 -12.01
C ARG A 68 1.71 -36.91 -12.21
N ASN A 69 0.51 -36.75 -11.65
CA ASN A 69 -0.58 -37.71 -11.80
C ASN A 69 -1.01 -37.86 -13.27
N LEU A 70 -1.10 -36.76 -14.03
CA LEU A 70 -1.38 -36.80 -15.47
C LEU A 70 -0.25 -37.48 -16.26
N ASN A 71 1.01 -37.24 -15.92
CA ASN A 71 2.17 -37.88 -16.54
C ASN A 71 2.30 -39.37 -16.18
N GLU A 72 1.92 -39.77 -14.97
CA GLU A 72 1.84 -41.18 -14.59
C GLU A 72 0.69 -41.89 -15.32
N MET A 73 -0.46 -41.23 -15.46
CA MET A 73 -1.59 -41.74 -16.23
C MET A 73 -1.26 -41.87 -17.72
N SER A 74 -0.49 -40.93 -18.31
CA SER A 74 -0.03 -41.02 -19.70
C SER A 74 0.93 -42.20 -19.92
N LYS A 75 1.79 -42.52 -18.94
CA LYS A 75 2.69 -43.69 -18.98
C LYS A 75 1.92 -45.01 -18.89
N CYS A 76 0.83 -45.07 -18.13
CA CYS A 76 -0.06 -46.23 -18.09
C CYS A 76 -0.74 -46.48 -19.45
N CYS A 77 -1.05 -45.43 -20.21
CA CYS A 77 -1.56 -45.54 -21.58
C CYS A 77 -0.50 -45.92 -22.63
N GLY A 78 0.80 -45.81 -22.33
CA GLY A 78 1.88 -46.29 -23.21
C GLY A 78 1.97 -47.82 -23.29
N TRP A 79 1.70 -48.53 -22.19
CA TRP A 79 1.58 -49.98 -22.19
C TRP A 79 0.27 -50.45 -22.83
N CYS A 80 -0.82 -49.70 -22.63
CA CYS A 80 -2.14 -50.03 -23.19
C CYS A 80 -2.22 -49.83 -24.72
N LEU A 81 -1.32 -49.04 -25.33
CA LEU A 81 -1.25 -48.89 -26.79
C LEU A 81 -0.27 -49.85 -27.48
N GLN A 82 0.63 -50.53 -26.76
CA GLN A 82 1.53 -51.52 -27.37
C GLN A 82 0.84 -52.85 -27.71
N LYS A 83 -0.42 -53.05 -27.28
CA LYS A 83 -1.26 -54.18 -27.72
C LYS A 83 -2.32 -53.84 -28.77
N SER A 84 -2.36 -52.59 -29.27
CA SER A 84 -3.28 -52.20 -30.35
C SER A 84 -2.64 -51.54 -31.56
N ILE A 85 -1.31 -51.38 -31.59
CA ILE A 85 -0.58 -50.89 -32.78
C ILE A 85 0.25 -52.03 -33.40
N LYS A 86 -0.45 -53.05 -33.89
CA LYS A 86 0.04 -53.95 -34.96
C LYS A 86 -1.02 -54.08 -36.03
N THR A 87 -1.41 -52.98 -36.67
CA THR A 87 -1.90 -53.04 -38.05
C THR A 87 -1.79 -51.68 -38.72
N ASN A 88 -1.36 -51.72 -39.98
CA ASN A 88 -1.27 -50.62 -40.95
C ASN A 88 -0.11 -49.62 -40.82
N GLN A 89 1.06 -50.15 -41.16
CA GLN A 89 1.94 -49.53 -42.15
C GLN A 89 1.15 -49.19 -43.42
N ARG A 90 0.49 -48.02 -43.49
CA ARG A 90 0.14 -47.25 -44.71
C ARG A 90 -0.51 -45.93 -44.32
N TYR A 91 0.27 -44.86 -44.26
CA TYR A 91 0.05 -43.64 -45.05
C TYR A 91 1.27 -42.73 -44.83
N LYS A 92 2.16 -42.74 -45.82
CA LYS A 92 3.21 -41.72 -45.98
C LYS A 92 2.54 -40.40 -46.37
N GLN A 93 3.05 -39.32 -45.79
CA GLN A 93 3.22 -37.99 -46.37
C GLN A 93 1.99 -37.27 -46.91
N VAL A 94 1.54 -36.22 -46.22
CA VAL A 94 1.15 -34.94 -46.86
C VAL A 94 1.46 -33.77 -45.91
N ARG A 95 2.54 -33.03 -46.26
CA ARG A 95 2.77 -31.55 -46.11
C ARG A 95 2.72 -30.96 -44.69
N GLY A 96 3.60 -30.07 -44.26
CA GLY A 96 4.67 -29.30 -44.89
C GLY A 96 5.13 -28.23 -43.88
N THR A 97 6.40 -27.84 -44.01
CA THR A 97 7.11 -26.64 -43.52
C THR A 97 6.23 -25.46 -43.04
N GLU A 98 6.57 -24.72 -41.98
CA GLU A 98 7.59 -23.64 -42.00
C GLU A 98 7.98 -23.18 -40.58
N LYS A 99 9.21 -22.66 -40.47
CA LYS A 99 9.77 -21.93 -39.32
C LYS A 99 9.54 -20.43 -39.50
N SER A 100 9.37 -19.70 -38.41
CA SER A 100 9.74 -18.27 -38.35
C SER A 100 10.05 -17.85 -36.91
N ASP A 101 11.27 -17.32 -36.75
CA ASP A 101 11.76 -16.50 -35.64
C ASP A 101 10.88 -15.27 -35.44
N GLU A 102 10.70 -14.82 -34.19
CA GLU A 102 10.64 -13.41 -33.86
C GLU A 102 10.95 -13.20 -32.37
N GLY A 103 12.02 -12.47 -32.08
CA GLY A 103 12.37 -12.04 -30.73
C GLY A 103 12.18 -10.54 -30.59
N VAL A 104 11.87 -10.06 -29.38
CA VAL A 104 12.24 -8.71 -28.91
C VAL A 104 12.02 -8.53 -27.40
N VAL A 105 13.14 -8.21 -26.73
CA VAL A 105 13.37 -7.06 -25.82
C VAL A 105 12.83 -7.06 -24.37
N SER A 106 13.81 -7.20 -23.48
CA SER A 106 13.95 -6.69 -22.11
C SER A 106 13.31 -5.32 -21.84
N SER A 107 12.72 -5.16 -20.64
CA SER A 107 12.88 -3.90 -19.91
C SER A 107 12.99 -4.13 -18.40
N GLN A 108 14.20 -3.85 -17.91
CA GLN A 108 14.53 -3.65 -16.50
C GLN A 108 13.85 -2.38 -15.98
N VAL A 109 13.32 -2.42 -14.75
CA VAL A 109 13.14 -1.21 -13.94
C VAL A 109 14.09 -1.27 -12.76
N THR A 110 15.07 -0.39 -12.84
CA THR A 110 16.09 -0.06 -11.85
C THR A 110 15.43 0.51 -10.58
N ARG A 111 15.79 -0.09 -9.45
CA ARG A 111 15.49 0.40 -8.10
C ARG A 111 16.11 1.79 -7.90
N GLY A 112 15.25 2.79 -7.82
CA GLY A 112 15.60 4.14 -7.37
C GLY A 112 15.77 4.15 -5.85
N ASN A 113 17.01 4.32 -5.41
CA ASN A 113 17.41 4.48 -4.03
C ASN A 113 17.00 5.89 -3.55
N THR A 114 15.85 6.06 -2.90
CA THR A 114 15.49 7.32 -2.24
C THR A 114 16.04 7.32 -0.82
N GLN A 115 17.31 7.69 -0.72
CA GLN A 115 17.90 8.19 0.50
C GLN A 115 17.24 9.54 0.82
N GLY A 116 16.29 9.52 1.75
CA GLY A 116 15.35 10.61 1.95
C GLY A 116 15.14 10.97 3.42
N VAL A 117 16.14 11.62 4.00
CA VAL A 117 16.00 12.66 5.04
C VAL A 117 15.41 12.21 6.38
N THR A 118 16.28 11.95 7.34
CA THR A 118 15.97 12.11 8.76
C THR A 118 15.66 13.59 9.04
N VAL A 119 14.41 14.01 8.87
CA VAL A 119 13.94 15.28 9.42
C VAL A 119 13.88 15.10 10.93
N ARG A 120 14.98 15.45 11.59
CA ARG A 120 15.00 15.73 13.03
C ARG A 120 13.83 16.67 13.31
N SER A 121 12.79 16.12 13.92
CA SER A 121 11.68 16.91 14.44
C SER A 121 12.24 17.67 15.62
N THR A 122 12.79 18.86 15.35
CA THR A 122 12.97 19.87 16.38
C THR A 122 11.56 20.22 16.82
N ALA A 123 11.10 19.57 17.89
CA ALA A 123 9.96 20.07 18.65
C ALA A 123 10.33 21.50 19.02
N SER A 124 9.72 22.46 18.33
CA SER A 124 9.78 23.87 18.67
C SER A 124 9.11 23.98 20.04
N SER A 125 9.89 23.79 21.10
CA SER A 125 9.47 23.93 22.50
C SER A 125 9.40 25.41 22.85
N GLY A 126 8.60 26.14 22.08
CA GLY A 126 8.29 27.55 22.28
C GLY A 126 6.78 27.73 22.12
N PRO A 127 6.19 28.72 22.81
CA PRO A 127 4.78 29.03 22.67
C PRO A 127 4.44 29.28 21.20
N TYR A 128 3.33 28.70 20.74
CA TYR A 128 2.86 28.81 19.35
C TYR A 128 2.50 30.26 19.01
N ILE A 129 2.13 31.06 20.01
CA ILE A 129 1.76 32.45 19.84
C ILE A 129 2.64 33.35 20.70
N LYS A 130 3.02 34.50 20.14
CA LYS A 130 3.61 35.59 20.92
C LYS A 130 2.51 36.26 21.74
N ARG A 131 2.58 36.15 23.06
CA ARG A 131 1.64 36.81 23.99
C ARG A 131 1.86 38.32 23.96
N ILE A 132 0.83 39.09 23.63
CA ILE A 132 0.88 40.56 23.55
C ILE A 132 -0.02 41.18 24.60
N THR A 133 -1.27 40.75 24.67
CA THR A 133 -2.24 41.22 25.69
C THR A 133 -2.28 40.32 26.92
N ASN A 134 -1.81 39.07 26.81
CA ASN A 134 -1.83 38.06 27.86
C ASN A 134 -3.22 37.90 28.48
N ASP A 135 -4.25 38.03 27.65
CA ASP A 135 -5.65 37.90 28.02
C ASP A 135 -6.13 36.44 27.93
N ALA A 136 -7.37 36.21 28.35
CA ALA A 136 -7.96 34.88 28.32
C ALA A 136 -8.09 34.32 26.90
N GLN A 137 -8.22 35.17 25.87
CA GLN A 137 -8.38 34.74 24.48
C GLN A 137 -7.06 34.23 23.91
N GLU A 138 -5.95 34.94 24.14
CA GLU A 138 -4.61 34.47 23.76
C GLU A 138 -4.26 33.15 24.47
N LYS A 139 -4.72 32.96 25.72
CA LYS A 139 -4.53 31.71 26.45
C LYS A 139 -5.32 30.54 25.85
N GLU A 140 -6.61 30.75 25.52
CA GLU A 140 -7.41 29.72 24.85
C GLU A 140 -6.83 29.37 23.47
N LEU A 141 -6.33 30.37 22.74
CA LEU A 141 -5.72 30.14 21.43
C LEU A 141 -4.46 29.26 21.55
N GLU A 142 -3.64 29.48 22.58
CA GLU A 142 -2.41 28.69 22.80
C GLU A 142 -2.78 27.24 23.15
N GLU A 143 -3.76 27.06 24.03
CA GLU A 143 -4.25 25.75 24.44
C GLU A 143 -4.85 24.97 23.26
N ASN A 144 -5.64 25.63 22.41
CA ASN A 144 -6.16 25.00 21.19
C ASN A 144 -5.04 24.59 20.23
N LEU A 145 -4.03 25.45 20.03
CA LEU A 145 -2.90 25.14 19.15
C LEU A 145 -2.00 24.03 19.69
N GLU A 146 -1.82 23.95 21.01
CA GLU A 146 -1.09 22.85 21.64
C GLU A 146 -1.80 21.52 21.44
N GLN A 147 -3.12 21.49 21.65
CA GLN A 147 -3.95 20.30 21.39
C GLN A 147 -3.89 19.88 19.92
N VAL A 148 -4.05 20.82 18.99
CA VAL A 148 -3.88 20.56 17.55
C VAL A 148 -2.50 19.99 17.27
N GLY A 149 -1.44 20.60 17.82
CA GLY A 149 -0.07 20.14 17.62
C GLY A 149 0.16 18.70 18.08
N SER A 150 -0.44 18.32 19.21
CA SER A 150 -0.42 16.95 19.73
C SER A 150 -1.14 15.97 18.79
N ILE A 151 -2.36 16.30 18.35
CA ILE A 151 -3.13 15.45 17.43
C ILE A 151 -2.41 15.31 16.09
N ILE A 152 -1.85 16.40 15.56
CA ILE A 152 -1.03 16.36 14.33
C ILE A 152 0.21 15.47 14.51
N GLY A 153 0.84 15.52 15.68
CA GLY A 153 1.93 14.60 16.02
C GLY A 153 1.50 13.13 15.95
N ASN A 154 0.32 12.81 16.50
CA ASN A 154 -0.24 11.47 16.42
C ASN A 154 -0.62 11.08 14.98
N LEU A 155 -1.24 12.00 14.22
CA LEU A 155 -1.57 11.82 12.80
C LEU A 155 -0.31 11.53 11.98
N LYS A 156 0.80 12.22 12.26
CA LYS A 156 2.09 11.96 11.62
C LYS A 156 2.58 10.54 11.89
N ASN A 157 2.51 10.08 13.14
CA ASN A 157 2.93 8.72 13.48
C ASN A 157 2.03 7.68 12.77
N MET A 158 0.71 7.87 12.77
CA MET A 158 -0.20 7.00 12.02
C MET A 158 0.09 7.01 10.52
N ALA A 159 0.42 8.16 9.93
CA ALA A 159 0.78 8.25 8.52
C ALA A 159 2.06 7.45 8.20
N ILE A 160 3.05 7.45 9.11
CA ILE A 160 4.26 6.63 8.98
C ILE A 160 3.90 5.13 9.07
N ASP A 161 3.07 4.74 10.04
CA ASP A 161 2.65 3.35 10.21
C ASP A 161 1.86 2.82 9.01
N ILE A 162 0.92 3.63 8.50
CA ILE A 162 0.16 3.35 7.28
C ILE A 162 1.10 3.16 6.09
N ASN A 163 2.11 4.03 5.93
CA ASN A 163 3.06 3.94 4.84
C ASN A 163 3.89 2.63 4.91
N ASN A 164 4.39 2.28 6.10
CA ASN A 164 5.16 1.05 6.31
C ASN A 164 4.32 -0.21 6.05
N GLU A 165 3.05 -0.21 6.47
CA GLU A 165 2.13 -1.33 6.21
C GLU A 165 1.83 -1.45 4.71
N LEU A 166 1.58 -0.34 4.01
CA LEU A 166 1.39 -0.34 2.56
C LEU A 166 2.63 -0.88 1.82
N ASP A 167 3.84 -0.48 2.21
CA ASP A 167 5.08 -1.01 1.62
C ASP A 167 5.22 -2.53 1.84
N THR A 168 4.77 -3.02 2.99
CA THR A 168 4.78 -4.45 3.33
C THR A 168 3.75 -5.24 2.51
N GLN A 169 2.56 -4.67 2.36
CA GLN A 169 1.49 -5.24 1.54
C GLN A 169 1.87 -5.26 0.05
N ASN A 170 2.45 -4.18 -0.48
CA ASN A 170 2.92 -4.10 -1.86
C ASN A 170 3.93 -5.21 -2.17
N LYS A 171 4.92 -5.44 -1.31
CA LYS A 171 5.87 -6.55 -1.47
C LYS A 171 5.21 -7.93 -1.43
N THR A 172 4.11 -8.07 -0.70
CA THR A 172 3.35 -9.32 -0.60
C THR A 172 2.55 -9.57 -1.87
N ILE A 173 1.91 -8.52 -2.39
CA ILE A 173 1.25 -8.55 -3.70
C ILE A 173 2.25 -8.94 -4.79
N ASP A 174 3.43 -8.32 -4.83
CA ASP A 174 4.47 -8.67 -5.82
C ASP A 174 4.83 -10.17 -5.77
N ARG A 175 4.97 -10.75 -4.57
CA ARG A 175 5.26 -12.19 -4.42
C ARG A 175 4.11 -13.06 -4.92
N ILE A 176 2.86 -12.69 -4.63
CA ILE A 176 1.68 -13.41 -5.12
C ILE A 176 1.62 -13.34 -6.66
N THR A 177 1.82 -12.15 -7.25
CA THR A 177 1.78 -11.98 -8.71
C THR A 177 2.88 -12.76 -9.42
N VAL A 178 4.09 -12.84 -8.86
CA VAL A 178 5.15 -13.68 -9.45
C VAL A 178 4.74 -15.15 -9.46
N LYS A 179 4.15 -15.67 -8.38
CA LYS A 179 3.66 -17.06 -8.32
C LYS A 179 2.58 -17.34 -9.36
N GLU A 180 1.68 -16.38 -9.61
CA GLU A 180 0.67 -16.50 -10.68
C GLU A 180 1.29 -16.56 -12.09
N VAL A 181 2.40 -15.83 -12.34
CA VAL A 181 3.03 -15.79 -13.66
C VAL A 181 3.86 -17.04 -13.95
N GLU A 182 4.51 -17.65 -12.95
CA GLU A 182 5.29 -18.88 -13.15
C GLU A 182 4.44 -20.06 -13.67
N GLU A 183 3.15 -20.12 -13.35
CA GLU A 183 2.23 -21.14 -13.92
C GLU A 183 1.74 -20.84 -15.35
N SER A 184 1.91 -19.61 -15.84
CA SER A 184 1.36 -19.21 -17.15
C SER A 184 2.24 -19.55 -18.36
N HIS A 185 3.49 -20.00 -18.13
CA HIS A 185 4.50 -20.18 -19.16
C HIS A 185 5.03 -21.63 -19.32
N ASP A 186 4.54 -22.60 -18.55
CA ASP A 186 4.75 -24.04 -18.77
C ASP A 186 3.50 -24.71 -19.39
#